data_AF-A0A7C1NG96-F1
#
_entry.id   AF-A0A7C1NG96-F1
#
_cell.length_a   1.000
_cell.length_b   1.000
_cell.length_c   1.000
_cell.angle_alpha   90.00
_cell.angle_beta   90.00
_cell.angle_gamma   90.00
#
_symmetry.space_group_name_H-M   'P 1'
#
loop_
_entity.id
_entity.type
_entity.pdbx_description
1 polymer ?
#
loop_
_entity_poly.entity_id
_entity_poly.type
_entity_poly.pdbx_seq_one_letter_code
_entity_poly.pdbx_strand_id
1 'polypeptide(L)'
;MRKTTLLLSILVLILVSMALMLAIPAFAQPRGPQLPVISADALKAELDSGKKIFLVDARSMAEFAQGHLPGAVNIPPDGTVSLTGTLPKDKNFPIVFYCRGWG
;
A
#
# COMPACT_ATOMS: atom_id res chain seq x y z
N MET A 1 6.62 -54.18 21.54
CA MET A 1 7.47 -52.97 21.66
C MET A 1 7.66 -52.18 20.36
N ARG A 2 7.68 -52.78 19.15
CA ARG A 2 7.85 -52.02 17.88
C ARG A 2 6.61 -51.23 17.41
N LYS A 3 5.38 -51.70 17.73
CA LYS A 3 4.13 -51.06 17.29
C LYS A 3 3.81 -49.76 18.04
N THR A 4 4.13 -49.68 19.33
CA THR A 4 3.92 -48.47 20.16
C THR A 4 4.84 -47.35 19.73
N THR A 5 6.12 -47.63 19.47
CA THR A 5 7.08 -46.63 18.95
C THR A 5 6.68 -46.10 17.57
N LEU A 6 6.13 -46.94 16.71
CA LEU A 6 5.61 -46.55 15.39
C LEU A 6 4.37 -45.63 15.48
N LEU A 7 3.45 -45.93 16.41
CA LEU A 7 2.26 -45.10 16.63
C LEU A 7 2.61 -43.72 17.21
N LEU A 8 3.58 -43.67 18.13
CA LEU A 8 4.07 -42.40 18.68
C LEU A 8 4.77 -41.54 17.62
N SER A 9 5.58 -42.12 16.72
CA SER A 9 6.22 -41.35 15.66
C SER A 9 5.25 -40.84 14.60
N ILE A 10 4.22 -41.62 14.25
CA ILE A 10 3.13 -41.15 13.36
C ILE A 10 2.37 -39.99 14.01
N LEU A 11 2.04 -40.09 15.31
CA LEU A 11 1.35 -39.02 16.03
C LEU A 11 2.18 -37.72 16.07
N VAL A 12 3.49 -37.82 16.33
CA VAL A 12 4.40 -36.66 16.31
C VAL A 12 4.45 -36.04 14.91
N LEU A 13 4.54 -36.84 13.85
CA LEU A 13 4.53 -36.33 12.48
C LEU A 13 3.23 -35.62 12.11
N ILE A 14 2.07 -36.15 12.55
CA ILE A 14 0.77 -35.51 12.35
C ILE A 14 0.69 -34.18 13.10
N LEU A 15 1.16 -34.14 14.36
CA LEU A 15 1.14 -32.90 15.16
C LEU A 15 2.08 -31.83 14.57
N VAL A 16 3.25 -32.22 14.08
CA VAL A 16 4.18 -31.30 13.39
C VAL A 16 3.59 -30.80 12.07
N SER A 17 2.98 -31.68 11.28
CA SER A 17 2.30 -31.32 10.04
C SER A 17 1.12 -30.36 10.27
N MET A 18 0.30 -30.63 11.28
CA MET A 18 -0.83 -29.78 11.66
C MET A 18 -0.37 -28.40 12.15
N ALA A 19 0.69 -28.34 12.97
CA ALA A 19 1.29 -27.07 13.40
C ALA A 19 1.86 -26.27 12.21
N LEU A 20 2.49 -26.96 11.25
CA LEU A 20 3.01 -26.32 10.04
C LEU A 20 1.90 -25.73 9.17
N MET A 21 0.79 -26.46 8.98
CA MET A 21 -0.38 -25.99 8.22
C MET A 21 -1.04 -24.75 8.84
N LEU A 22 -1.05 -24.65 10.17
CA LEU A 22 -1.60 -23.48 10.88
C LEU A 22 -0.69 -22.23 10.80
N ALA A 23 0.60 -22.39 10.50
CA ALA A 23 1.56 -21.28 10.42
C ALA A 23 1.66 -20.62 9.03
N ILE A 24 1.14 -21.26 7.97
CA ILE A 24 1.16 -20.75 6.59
C ILE A 24 0.50 -19.37 6.41
N PRO A 25 -0.69 -19.05 6.98
CA PRO A 25 -1.35 -17.78 6.71
C PRO A 25 -0.61 -16.55 7.28
N ALA A 26 0.36 -16.74 8.19
CA ALA A 26 1.19 -15.67 8.72
C ALA A 26 2.21 -15.12 7.68
N PHE A 27 2.62 -15.94 6.72
CA PHE A 27 3.57 -15.53 5.68
C PHE A 27 2.90 -14.92 4.43
N ALA A 28 1.57 -15.05 4.32
CA ALA A 28 0.80 -14.62 3.15
C ALA A 28 0.10 -13.27 3.33
N GLN A 29 0.25 -12.60 4.49
CA GLN A 29 -0.39 -11.31 4.69
C GLN A 29 0.23 -10.23 3.78
N PRO A 30 -0.59 -9.30 3.23
CA PRO A 30 -0.09 -8.16 2.50
C PRO A 30 0.94 -7.41 3.35
N ARG A 31 2.15 -7.22 2.80
CA ARG A 31 3.19 -6.42 3.46
C ARG A 31 2.84 -4.95 3.29
N GLY A 32 2.09 -4.40 4.23
CA GLY A 32 1.85 -2.96 4.35
C GLY A 32 0.45 -2.61 4.82
N PRO A 33 0.26 -1.40 5.37
CA PRO A 33 -1.07 -0.88 5.67
C PRO A 33 -1.88 -0.73 4.39
N GLN A 34 -3.15 -1.13 4.41
CA GLN A 34 -4.09 -0.77 3.36
C GLN A 34 -4.38 0.73 3.46
N LEU A 35 -3.98 1.49 2.44
CA LEU A 35 -4.26 2.91 2.38
C LEU A 35 -5.70 3.13 1.89
N PRO A 36 -6.44 4.09 2.47
CA PRO A 36 -7.77 4.43 2.00
C PRO A 36 -7.71 4.94 0.55
N VAL A 37 -8.65 4.48 -0.28
CA VAL A 37 -8.77 4.88 -1.68
C VAL A 37 -9.96 5.84 -1.82
N ILE A 38 -9.77 6.90 -2.60
CA ILE A 38 -10.82 7.87 -2.95
C ILE A 38 -11.11 7.78 -4.45
N SER A 39 -12.38 7.86 -4.85
CA SER A 39 -12.76 7.91 -6.26
C SER A 39 -12.49 9.31 -6.85
N ALA A 40 -12.39 9.38 -8.18
CA ALA A 40 -12.21 10.67 -8.87
C ALA A 40 -13.36 11.65 -8.57
N ASP A 41 -14.60 11.17 -8.57
CA ASP A 41 -15.78 12.00 -8.29
C ASP A 41 -15.80 12.51 -6.85
N ALA A 42 -15.44 11.65 -5.88
CA ALA A 42 -15.36 12.04 -4.49
C ALA A 42 -14.24 13.07 -4.25
N LEU A 43 -13.05 12.83 -4.83
CA LEU A 43 -11.94 13.77 -4.75
C LEU A 43 -12.31 15.12 -5.37
N LYS A 44 -12.98 15.10 -6.54
CA LYS A 44 -13.48 16.31 -7.19
C LYS A 44 -14.44 17.08 -6.28
N ALA A 45 -15.42 16.40 -5.67
CA ALA A 45 -16.36 17.05 -4.76
C ALA A 45 -15.65 17.67 -3.54
N GLU A 46 -14.66 16.99 -2.97
CA GLU A 46 -13.85 17.54 -1.87
C GLU A 46 -13.08 18.80 -2.29
N LEU A 47 -12.44 18.78 -3.46
CA LEU A 47 -11.72 19.94 -3.99
C LEU A 47 -12.68 21.10 -4.29
N ASP A 48 -13.83 20.83 -4.91
CA ASP A 48 -14.85 21.82 -5.24
C ASP A 48 -15.47 22.44 -3.97
N SER A 49 -15.54 21.69 -2.87
CA SER A 49 -15.98 22.20 -1.55
C SER A 49 -14.95 23.12 -0.86
N GLY A 50 -13.74 23.24 -1.41
CA GLY A 50 -12.65 24.01 -0.83
C GLY A 50 -11.84 23.27 0.24
N LYS A 51 -12.03 21.95 0.41
CA LYS A 51 -11.23 21.13 1.32
C LYS A 51 -9.76 21.21 0.92
N LYS A 52 -8.89 21.49 1.90
CA LYS A 52 -7.45 21.57 1.66
C LYS A 52 -6.86 20.16 1.61
N ILE A 53 -6.32 19.78 0.45
CA ILE A 53 -5.71 18.49 0.17
C ILE A 53 -4.37 18.72 -0.50
N PHE A 54 -3.34 17.98 -0.10
CA PHE A 54 -2.05 17.98 -0.78
C PHE A 54 -2.11 16.95 -1.91
N LEU A 55 -2.23 17.42 -3.14
CA LEU A 55 -2.31 16.57 -4.33
C LEU A 55 -0.90 16.21 -4.80
N VAL A 56 -0.66 14.92 -4.99
CA VAL A 56 0.59 14.39 -5.53
C VAL A 56 0.33 13.66 -6.84
N ASP A 57 0.97 14.13 -7.91
CA ASP A 57 1.02 13.44 -9.19
C ASP A 57 2.24 12.53 -9.23
N ALA A 58 2.02 11.22 -9.18
CA ALA A 58 3.08 10.21 -9.17
C ALA A 58 3.56 9.79 -10.57
N ARG A 59 3.14 10.49 -11.64
CA ARG A 59 3.57 10.22 -13.01
C ARG A 59 4.93 10.86 -13.31
N SER A 60 5.49 10.57 -14.49
CA SER A 60 6.72 11.22 -14.95
C SER A 60 6.56 12.74 -15.09
N MET A 61 7.67 13.47 -15.01
CA MET A 61 7.69 14.92 -15.23
C MET A 61 7.12 15.32 -16.61
N ALA A 62 7.35 14.50 -17.64
CA ALA A 62 6.83 14.74 -18.98
C ALA A 62 5.29 14.66 -19.03
N GLU A 63 4.69 13.67 -18.36
CA GLU A 63 3.23 13.56 -18.26
C GLU A 63 2.62 14.67 -17.44
N PHE A 64 3.29 15.09 -16.36
CA PHE A 64 2.85 16.22 -15.55
C PHE A 64 2.85 17.52 -16.38
N ALA A 65 3.91 17.76 -17.18
CA ALA A 65 4.02 18.93 -18.03
C ALA A 65 2.95 19.00 -19.15
N GLN A 66 2.43 17.85 -19.60
CA GLN A 66 1.33 17.78 -20.57
C GLN A 66 -0.03 18.19 -19.98
N GLY A 67 -0.16 18.17 -18.65
CA GLY A 67 -1.39 18.51 -17.94
C GLY A 67 -1.54 17.70 -16.65
N HIS A 68 -2.02 18.36 -15.60
CA HIS A 68 -2.17 17.81 -14.25
C HIS A 68 -3.28 18.53 -13.49
N LEU A 69 -3.69 17.99 -12.34
CA LEU A 69 -4.70 18.62 -11.49
C LEU A 69 -4.18 19.95 -10.93
N PRO A 70 -4.98 21.04 -10.90
CA PRO A 70 -4.56 22.32 -10.36
C PRO A 70 -4.03 22.21 -8.92
N GLY A 71 -2.84 22.75 -8.66
CA GLY A 71 -2.20 22.72 -7.35
C GLY A 71 -1.52 21.39 -6.99
N ALA A 72 -1.48 20.40 -7.89
CA ALA A 72 -0.73 19.17 -7.67
C ALA A 72 0.78 19.40 -7.71
N VAL A 73 1.51 18.65 -6.87
CA VAL A 73 2.97 18.59 -6.87
C VAL A 73 3.40 17.28 -7.53
N ASN A 74 4.33 17.34 -8.49
CA ASN A 74 4.85 16.14 -9.14
C ASN A 74 5.91 15.45 -8.28
N ILE A 75 5.67 14.17 -7.95
CA ILE A 75 6.61 13.31 -7.22
C ILE A 75 6.64 11.94 -7.91
N PRO A 76 7.42 11.78 -8.99
CA PRO A 76 7.60 10.48 -9.63
C PRO A 76 8.31 9.48 -8.69
N PRO A 77 8.00 8.19 -8.80
CA PRO A 77 8.60 7.14 -7.95
C PRO A 77 10.04 6.79 -8.31
N ASP A 78 10.59 7.37 -9.39
CA ASP A 78 11.94 7.11 -9.91
C ASP A 78 13.07 7.80 -9.13
N GLY A 79 12.72 8.59 -8.10
CA GLY A 79 13.69 9.28 -7.24
C GLY A 79 14.35 10.49 -7.89
N THR A 80 13.83 10.98 -9.02
CA THR A 80 14.37 12.16 -9.72
C THR A 80 14.17 13.48 -8.97
N VAL A 81 13.28 13.51 -7.98
CA VAL A 81 12.97 14.70 -7.17
C VAL A 81 13.30 14.48 -5.70
N SER A 82 13.88 15.52 -5.11
CA SER A 82 14.09 15.57 -3.66
C SER A 82 12.76 15.72 -2.92
N LEU A 83 12.55 14.87 -1.91
CA LEU A 83 11.39 14.91 -1.03
C LEU A 83 11.58 15.82 0.19
N THR A 84 12.80 16.32 0.40
CA THR A 84 13.16 17.09 1.59
C THR A 84 12.39 18.40 1.63
N GLY A 85 11.47 18.52 2.59
CA GLY A 85 10.65 19.72 2.78
C GLY A 85 9.46 19.85 1.83
N THR A 86 9.24 18.88 0.94
CA THR A 86 8.16 18.91 -0.05
C THR A 86 6.80 18.56 0.57
N LEU A 87 6.78 17.63 1.52
CA LEU A 87 5.55 17.13 2.13
C LEU A 87 5.08 18.01 3.29
N PRO A 88 3.76 18.08 3.56
CA PRO A 88 3.22 18.74 4.75
C PRO A 88 3.89 18.25 6.03
N LYS A 89 4.24 19.20 6.91
CA LYS A 89 4.81 18.88 8.23
C LYS A 89 3.78 18.24 9.17
N ASP A 90 2.52 18.65 9.06
CA ASP A 90 1.41 18.07 9.79
C ASP A 90 1.07 16.67 9.25
N LYS A 91 1.16 15.66 10.11
CA LYS A 91 0.88 14.26 9.77
C LYS A 91 -0.61 13.96 9.59
N ASN A 92 -1.48 14.86 10.01
CA ASN A 92 -2.93 14.76 9.81
C ASN A 92 -3.39 15.48 8.54
N PHE A 93 -2.49 16.22 7.87
CA PHE A 93 -2.85 16.90 6.63
C PHE A 93 -3.17 15.86 5.55
N PRO A 94 -4.33 15.92 4.90
CA PRO A 94 -4.72 14.92 3.91
C PRO A 94 -3.83 15.01 2.67
N ILE A 95 -3.24 13.87 2.31
CA ILE A 95 -2.42 13.72 1.10
C ILE A 95 -3.12 12.72 0.19
N VAL A 96 -3.32 13.10 -1.08
CA VAL A 96 -3.90 12.22 -2.09
C VAL A 96 -2.92 12.07 -3.24
N PHE A 97 -2.51 10.83 -3.49
CA PHE A 97 -1.68 10.46 -4.64
C PHE A 97 -2.59 10.01 -5.78
N TYR A 98 -2.26 10.43 -7.00
CA TYR A 98 -2.86 9.90 -8.22
C TYR A 98 -1.79 9.57 -9.25
N CYS A 99 -2.11 8.65 -10.15
CA CYS A 99 -1.27 8.25 -11.28
C CYS A 99 -2.15 7.95 -12.50
N ARG A 100 -1.60 7.30 -13.54
CA ARG A 100 -2.39 6.79 -14.68
C ARG A 100 -3.27 5.57 -14.32
N GLY A 101 -3.18 5.06 -13.10
CA GLY A 101 -3.73 3.77 -12.71
C GLY A 101 -2.77 2.63 -13.06
N TRP A 102 -3.26 1.39 -12.90
CA TRP A 102 -2.55 0.20 -13.35
C TRP A 102 -2.78 0.03 -14.85
N GLY A 103 -1.70 -0.04 -15.63
CA GLY A 103 -1.72 -0.43 -17.04
C GLY A 103 -1.64 -1.95 -17.17
#